data_AF-A0A916YN77-F1
#
_entry.id   AF-A0A916YN77-F1
#
_cell.length_a   1.000
_cell.length_b   1.000
_cell.length_c   1.000
_cell.angle_alpha   90.00
_cell.angle_beta   90.00
_cell.angle_gamma   90.00
#
_symmetry.space_group_name_H-M   'P 1'
#
loop_
_entity.id
_entity.type
_entity.pdbx_description
1 polymer ?
#
loop_
_entity_poly.entity_id
_entity_poly.type
_entity_poly.pdbx_seq_one_letter_code
_entity_poly.pdbx_strand_id
1 'polypeptide(L)'
;MLMGECTVLLPELKLAFKLTGKLEQSPLWEGHRLLAHGISLLLLAFAVSLDGFGVGVTYGLRRIRIPGLSIGIISLCSGLVVWLSMQIGTMLSGYLSPETAKWIGACLLMLIGCWALFQLWRRRKDAIETDTRITEASGVTKDAPEKNPKLPAVPVLLLEWKRLGIVIQILRTPQIADVDRSGIITASEALLLGIALSIDSFGAGLGAAMVGLPPLWTALVISSTSGLFLLAGMRLGFRFAAWRGMRALSVLPGLMLIIMGCLRLL
;
A
#
# COMPACT_ATOMS: atom_id res chain seq x y z
N MET A 1 -33.99 25.55 49.47
CA MET A 1 -34.10 26.69 48.52
C MET A 1 -33.15 26.54 47.33
N LEU A 2 -33.00 25.32 46.77
CA LEU A 2 -32.13 25.05 45.60
C LEU A 2 -32.69 23.88 44.77
N MET A 3 -33.95 23.99 44.33
CA MET A 3 -34.61 23.07 43.38
C MET A 3 -35.49 23.85 42.38
N GLY A 4 -35.24 25.16 42.22
CA GLY A 4 -36.12 26.07 41.46
C GLY A 4 -35.54 26.66 40.17
N GLU A 5 -34.24 26.54 39.91
CA GLU A 5 -33.59 27.25 38.78
C GLU A 5 -33.29 26.36 37.55
N CYS A 6 -33.49 25.04 37.64
CA CYS A 6 -33.14 24.14 36.53
C CYS A 6 -34.19 24.10 35.40
N THR A 7 -35.40 24.61 35.64
CA THR A 7 -36.52 24.51 34.69
C THR A 7 -36.58 25.66 33.67
N VAL A 8 -35.80 26.73 33.84
CA VAL A 8 -35.87 27.94 33.01
C VAL A 8 -34.85 27.96 31.85
N LEU A 9 -33.86 27.05 31.84
CA LEU A 9 -32.81 26.98 30.81
C LEU A 9 -33.14 26.10 29.58
N LEU A 10 -34.18 25.27 29.66
CA LEU A 10 -34.64 24.41 28.55
C LEU A 10 -35.13 25.14 27.29
N PRO A 11 -35.86 26.29 27.36
CA PRO A 11 -36.31 26.98 26.16
C PRO A 11 -35.17 27.67 25.40
N GLU A 12 -34.19 28.25 26.10
CA GLU A 12 -33.00 28.88 25.49
C GLU A 12 -32.10 27.83 24.82
N LEU A 13 -31.93 26.65 25.41
CA LEU A 13 -31.17 25.56 24.80
C LEU A 13 -31.87 25.00 23.55
N LYS A 14 -33.21 24.90 23.57
CA LYS A 14 -34.01 24.55 22.38
C LYS A 14 -33.95 25.63 21.31
N LEU A 15 -33.91 26.90 21.68
CA LEU A 15 -33.78 28.02 20.73
C LEU A 15 -32.38 28.03 20.10
N ALA A 16 -31.32 27.79 20.89
CA ALA A 16 -29.95 27.65 20.42
C ALA A 16 -29.78 26.43 19.49
N PHE A 17 -30.41 25.29 19.80
CA PHE A 17 -30.41 24.09 18.93
C PHE A 17 -31.22 24.32 17.64
N LYS A 18 -32.32 25.08 17.72
CA LYS A 18 -33.15 25.47 16.57
C LYS A 18 -32.51 26.55 15.70
N LEU A 19 -31.65 27.41 16.28
CA LEU A 19 -30.86 28.41 15.55
C LEU A 19 -29.61 27.80 14.92
N THR A 20 -28.93 26.87 15.58
CA THR A 20 -27.84 26.08 14.97
C THR A 20 -28.34 25.20 13.84
N GLY A 21 -29.47 24.51 14.02
CA GLY A 21 -30.12 23.74 12.94
C GLY A 21 -30.62 24.59 11.76
N LYS A 22 -30.80 25.91 11.94
CA LYS A 22 -31.26 26.85 10.90
C LYS A 22 -30.10 27.62 10.24
N LEU A 23 -28.93 27.71 10.89
CA LEU A 23 -27.69 28.24 10.31
C LEU A 23 -26.98 27.21 9.39
N GLU A 24 -27.25 25.91 9.59
CA GLU A 24 -26.79 24.80 8.74
C GLU A 24 -27.37 24.86 7.30
N GLN A 25 -28.41 25.65 7.06
CA GLN A 25 -29.13 25.75 5.76
C GLN A 25 -28.65 26.87 4.83
N SER A 26 -27.45 27.41 5.03
CA SER A 26 -26.92 28.47 4.15
C SER A 26 -26.05 27.88 3.01
N PRO A 27 -26.25 28.31 1.75
CA PRO A 27 -25.60 27.74 0.55
C PRO A 27 -24.07 27.91 0.53
N LEU A 28 -23.52 28.76 1.39
CA LEU A 28 -22.07 28.91 1.58
C LEU A 28 -21.44 27.75 2.38
N TRP A 29 -22.21 27.04 3.22
CA TRP A 29 -21.69 25.93 4.04
C TRP A 29 -21.69 24.59 3.31
N GLU A 30 -22.59 24.37 2.34
CA GLU A 30 -22.53 23.21 1.44
C GLU A 30 -21.22 23.18 0.63
N GLY A 31 -20.76 24.35 0.17
CA GLY A 31 -19.48 24.48 -0.54
C GLY A 31 -18.29 24.02 0.31
N HIS A 32 -18.23 24.42 1.58
CA HIS A 32 -17.17 24.00 2.49
C HIS A 32 -17.21 22.49 2.82
N ARG A 33 -18.41 21.90 2.95
CA ARG A 33 -18.55 20.45 3.16
C ARG A 33 -18.15 19.67 1.93
N LEU A 34 -18.57 20.08 0.73
CA LEU A 34 -18.18 19.45 -0.53
C LEU A 34 -16.68 19.58 -0.79
N LEU A 35 -16.10 20.75 -0.48
CA LEU A 35 -14.65 20.95 -0.53
C LEU A 35 -13.92 20.03 0.44
N ALA A 36 -14.39 19.90 1.69
CA ALA A 36 -13.75 19.03 2.68
C ALA A 36 -13.79 17.54 2.27
N HIS A 37 -14.93 17.06 1.76
CA HIS A 37 -15.05 15.69 1.25
C HIS A 37 -14.19 15.48 0.00
N GLY A 38 -14.17 16.45 -0.91
CA GLY A 38 -13.35 16.42 -2.12
C GLY A 38 -11.84 16.39 -1.82
N ILE A 39 -11.38 17.22 -0.89
CA ILE A 39 -9.97 17.25 -0.44
C ILE A 39 -9.59 15.93 0.22
N SER A 40 -10.44 15.40 1.11
CA SER A 40 -10.19 14.13 1.79
C SER A 40 -10.11 12.97 0.80
N LEU A 41 -11.00 12.95 -0.19
CA LEU A 41 -11.02 11.95 -1.24
C LEU A 41 -9.78 12.05 -2.15
N LEU A 42 -9.34 13.27 -2.49
CA LEU A 42 -8.15 13.49 -3.30
C LEU A 42 -6.86 13.11 -2.56
N LEU A 43 -6.75 13.44 -1.28
CA LEU A 43 -5.64 13.03 -0.42
C LEU A 43 -5.58 11.51 -0.26
N LEU A 44 -6.73 10.88 -0.04
CA LEU A 44 -6.83 9.42 0.03
C LEU A 44 -6.41 8.78 -1.29
N ALA A 45 -6.94 9.26 -2.43
CA ALA A 45 -6.60 8.73 -3.74
C ALA A 45 -5.12 8.90 -4.07
N PHE A 46 -4.52 10.03 -3.68
CA PHE A 46 -3.08 10.24 -3.80
C PHE A 46 -2.29 9.25 -2.95
N ALA A 47 -2.61 9.12 -1.66
CA ALA A 47 -1.91 8.25 -0.74
C ALA A 47 -1.94 6.78 -1.18
N VAL A 48 -3.12 6.32 -1.63
CA VAL A 48 -3.39 4.96 -2.11
C VAL A 48 -2.84 4.70 -3.52
N SER A 49 -2.34 5.72 -4.24
CA SER A 49 -1.76 5.52 -5.58
C SER A 49 -0.23 5.59 -5.58
N LEU A 50 0.40 5.94 -4.45
CA LEU A 50 1.86 6.09 -4.33
C LEU A 50 2.61 4.75 -4.45
N ASP A 51 1.98 3.69 -3.97
CA ASP A 51 2.36 2.28 -4.15
C ASP A 51 2.41 1.91 -5.66
N GLY A 52 1.36 2.21 -6.41
CA GLY A 52 1.24 1.97 -7.85
C GLY A 52 2.21 2.81 -8.66
N PHE A 53 2.44 4.05 -8.24
CA PHE A 53 3.49 4.88 -8.82
C PHE A 53 4.89 4.29 -8.62
N GLY A 54 5.22 3.82 -7.41
CA GLY A 54 6.51 3.20 -7.11
C GLY A 54 6.76 1.94 -7.95
N VAL A 55 5.73 1.12 -8.13
CA VAL A 55 5.75 -0.05 -9.01
C VAL A 55 5.90 0.38 -10.48
N GLY A 56 5.16 1.40 -10.92
CA GLY A 56 5.28 1.96 -12.27
C GLY A 56 6.69 2.48 -12.58
N VAL A 57 7.29 3.22 -11.65
CA VAL A 57 8.69 3.65 -11.75
C VAL A 57 9.59 2.43 -11.86
N THR A 58 9.46 1.46 -10.96
CA THR A 58 10.30 0.24 -10.94
C THR A 58 10.26 -0.52 -12.26
N TYR A 59 9.07 -0.70 -12.86
CA TYR A 59 8.96 -1.35 -14.18
C TYR A 59 9.48 -0.47 -15.33
N GLY A 60 9.23 0.84 -15.29
CA GLY A 60 9.79 1.79 -16.26
C GLY A 60 11.32 1.81 -16.26
N LEU A 61 11.95 1.70 -15.09
CA LEU A 61 13.41 1.61 -14.93
C LEU A 61 13.98 0.32 -15.54
N ARG A 62 13.24 -0.78 -15.41
CA ARG A 62 13.59 -2.08 -16.01
C ARG A 62 13.27 -2.15 -17.51
N ARG A 63 12.76 -1.05 -18.09
CA ARG A 63 12.29 -0.95 -19.47
C ARG A 63 11.24 -1.99 -19.86
N ILE A 64 10.43 -2.43 -18.91
CA ILE A 64 9.30 -3.34 -19.14
C ILE A 64 8.10 -2.49 -19.56
N ARG A 65 7.44 -2.85 -20.68
CA ARG A 65 6.28 -2.11 -21.17
C ARG A 65 4.99 -2.72 -20.65
N ILE A 66 4.13 -1.91 -20.02
CA ILE A 66 2.78 -2.32 -19.66
C ILE A 66 1.82 -1.77 -20.73
N PRO A 67 1.15 -2.63 -21.52
CA PRO A 67 0.17 -2.16 -22.49
C PRO A 67 -1.04 -1.54 -21.78
N GLY A 68 -1.73 -0.61 -22.44
CA GLY A 68 -2.86 0.13 -21.83
C GLY A 68 -3.99 -0.76 -21.29
N LEU A 69 -4.23 -1.91 -21.92
CA LEU A 69 -5.21 -2.89 -21.44
C LEU A 69 -4.83 -3.46 -20.07
N SER A 70 -3.56 -3.81 -19.88
CA SER A 70 -3.03 -4.31 -18.60
C SER A 70 -3.14 -3.26 -17.49
N ILE A 71 -2.90 -1.99 -17.80
CA ILE A 71 -3.09 -0.87 -16.86
C ILE A 71 -4.56 -0.76 -16.46
N GLY A 72 -5.47 -0.87 -17.43
CA GLY A 72 -6.91 -0.87 -17.18
C GLY A 72 -7.33 -1.98 -16.21
N ILE A 73 -6.80 -3.19 -16.38
CA ILE A 73 -7.04 -4.33 -15.47
C ILE A 73 -6.56 -4.01 -14.06
N ILE A 74 -5.34 -3.48 -13.91
CA ILE A 74 -4.78 -3.12 -12.60
C ILE A 74 -5.64 -2.06 -11.90
N SER A 75 -5.98 -0.97 -12.61
CA SER A 75 -6.83 0.10 -12.04
C SER A 75 -8.23 -0.38 -11.67
N LEU A 76 -8.82 -1.28 -12.48
CA LEU A 76 -10.13 -1.87 -12.18
C LEU A 76 -10.04 -2.76 -10.94
N CYS A 77 -8.97 -3.53 -10.79
CA CYS A 77 -8.74 -4.37 -9.62
C CYS A 77 -8.69 -3.53 -8.34
N SER A 78 -7.89 -2.45 -8.32
CA SER A 78 -7.82 -1.54 -7.16
C SER A 78 -9.16 -0.90 -6.85
N GLY A 79 -9.88 -0.42 -7.89
CA GLY A 79 -11.22 0.15 -7.73
C GLY A 79 -12.24 -0.83 -7.15
N LEU A 80 -12.25 -2.08 -7.64
CA LEU A 80 -13.12 -3.14 -7.16
C LEU A 80 -12.81 -3.50 -5.70
N VAL A 81 -11.54 -3.63 -5.34
CA VAL A 81 -11.13 -3.95 -3.97
C VAL A 81 -11.52 -2.83 -3.00
N VAL A 82 -11.31 -1.56 -3.37
CA VAL A 82 -11.76 -0.43 -2.56
C VAL A 82 -13.27 -0.41 -2.42
N TRP A 83 -14.02 -0.63 -3.51
CA TRP A 83 -15.48 -0.66 -3.47
C TRP A 83 -15.99 -1.77 -2.54
N LEU A 84 -15.47 -2.99 -2.68
CA LEU A 84 -15.80 -4.11 -1.80
C LEU A 84 -15.42 -3.83 -0.34
N SER A 85 -14.23 -3.25 -0.13
CA SER A 85 -13.77 -2.86 1.20
C SER A 85 -14.70 -1.84 1.85
N MET A 86 -15.20 -0.87 1.09
CA MET A 86 -16.15 0.12 1.60
C MET A 86 -17.51 -0.50 1.92
N GLN A 87 -17.98 -1.48 1.15
CA GLN A 87 -19.19 -2.23 1.49
C GLN A 87 -19.01 -2.97 2.83
N ILE A 88 -17.87 -3.63 3.02
CA ILE A 88 -17.56 -4.29 4.29
C ILE A 88 -17.45 -3.26 5.42
N GLY A 89 -16.77 -2.13 5.18
CA GLY A 89 -16.55 -1.08 6.16
C GLY A 89 -17.81 -0.37 6.62
N THR A 90 -18.77 -0.15 5.71
CA THR A 90 -20.07 0.42 6.08
C THR A 90 -20.88 -0.56 6.94
N MET A 91 -20.90 -1.85 6.60
CA MET A 91 -21.52 -2.86 7.46
C MET A 91 -20.84 -2.92 8.83
N LEU A 92 -19.52 -2.83 8.84
CA LEU A 92 -18.70 -2.89 10.04
C LEU A 92 -18.88 -1.66 10.95
N SER A 93 -19.09 -0.47 10.38
CA SER A 93 -19.38 0.76 11.13
C SER A 93 -20.71 0.71 11.90
N GLY A 94 -21.64 -0.16 11.50
CA GLY A 94 -22.87 -0.41 12.26
C GLY A 94 -22.64 -1.19 13.56
N TYR A 95 -21.54 -1.95 13.64
CA TYR A 95 -21.19 -2.79 14.80
C TYR A 95 -20.03 -2.24 15.63
N LEU A 96 -19.20 -1.37 15.08
CA LEU A 96 -18.03 -0.80 15.76
C LEU A 96 -18.20 0.68 16.08
N SER A 97 -18.06 1.00 17.37
CA SER A 97 -17.91 2.38 17.84
C SER A 97 -16.71 3.06 17.18
N PRO A 98 -16.77 4.37 16.88
CA PRO A 98 -15.62 5.12 16.32
C PRO A 98 -14.34 4.98 17.16
N GLU A 99 -14.49 4.83 18.48
CA GLU A 99 -13.34 4.65 19.37
C GLU A 99 -12.66 3.30 19.20
N THR A 100 -13.41 2.20 19.05
CA THR A 100 -12.82 0.87 18.89
C THR A 100 -12.08 0.75 17.57
N ALA A 101 -12.61 1.34 16.49
CA ALA A 101 -11.92 1.37 15.21
C ALA A 101 -10.60 2.15 15.25
N LYS A 102 -10.58 3.29 15.97
CA LYS A 102 -9.35 4.05 16.20
C LYS A 102 -8.30 3.20 16.92
N TRP A 103 -8.69 2.49 17.98
CA TRP A 103 -7.79 1.60 18.71
C TRP A 103 -7.31 0.41 17.87
N ILE A 104 -8.19 -0.21 17.08
CA ILE A 104 -7.85 -1.32 16.18
C ILE A 104 -6.83 -0.87 15.14
N GLY A 105 -7.06 0.27 14.48
CA GLY A 105 -6.12 0.83 13.50
C GLY A 105 -4.77 1.17 14.12
N ALA A 106 -4.77 1.76 15.32
CA ALA A 106 -3.55 2.06 16.06
C ALA A 106 -2.76 0.80 16.42
N CYS A 107 -3.41 -0.25 16.92
CA CYS A 107 -2.78 -1.54 17.20
C CYS A 107 -2.22 -2.21 15.95
N LEU A 108 -2.97 -2.19 14.84
CA LEU A 108 -2.53 -2.77 13.57
C LEU A 108 -1.27 -2.08 13.04
N LEU A 109 -1.25 -0.74 13.03
CA LEU A 109 -0.08 0.05 12.62
C LEU A 109 1.13 -0.18 13.54
N MET A 110 0.88 -0.30 14.86
CA MET A 110 1.93 -0.59 15.83
C MET A 110 2.55 -1.97 15.59
N LEU A 111 1.74 -3.01 15.37
CA LEU A 111 2.20 -4.37 15.06
C LEU A 111 2.99 -4.42 13.74
N ILE A 112 2.48 -3.81 12.67
CA ILE A 112 3.18 -3.77 11.38
C ILE A 112 4.50 -3.00 11.49
N GLY A 113 4.50 -1.86 12.17
CA GLY A 113 5.71 -1.07 12.42
C GLY A 113 6.75 -1.82 13.25
N CYS A 114 6.32 -2.49 14.33
CA CYS A 114 7.20 -3.34 15.15
C CYS A 114 7.75 -4.53 14.36
N TRP A 115 6.91 -5.19 13.55
CA TRP A 115 7.34 -6.29 12.68
C TRP A 115 8.38 -5.84 11.65
N ALA A 116 8.16 -4.69 11.00
CA ALA A 116 9.13 -4.11 10.06
C ALA A 116 10.46 -3.77 10.73
N LEU A 117 10.43 -3.22 11.95
CA LEU A 117 11.63 -2.90 12.73
C LEU A 117 12.37 -4.18 13.16
N PHE A 118 11.64 -5.21 13.59
CA PHE A 118 12.19 -6.52 13.93
C PHE A 118 12.83 -7.19 12.71
N GLN A 119 12.18 -7.12 11.54
CA GLN A 119 12.71 -7.64 10.29
C GLN A 119 14.02 -6.93 9.90
N LEU A 120 14.09 -5.61 10.07
CA LEU A 120 15.32 -4.84 9.80
C LEU A 120 16.46 -5.24 10.75
N TRP A 121 16.15 -5.43 12.03
CA TRP A 121 17.15 -5.82 13.02
C TRP A 121 17.69 -7.22 12.77
N ARG A 122 16.83 -8.15 12.36
CA ARG A 122 17.23 -9.52 11.99
C ARG A 122 18.12 -9.54 10.75
N ARG A 123 17.77 -8.77 9.72
CA ARG A 123 18.60 -8.63 8.50
C ARG A 123 19.98 -8.02 8.78
N ARG A 124 20.10 -7.11 9.76
CA ARG A 124 21.41 -6.60 10.20
C ARG A 124 22.27 -7.70 10.86
N LYS A 125 21.68 -8.58 11.68
CA LYS A 125 22.43 -9.70 12.29
C LYS A 125 22.92 -10.69 11.24
N ASP A 126 22.07 -11.06 10.28
CA ASP A 126 22.44 -12.01 9.20
C ASP A 126 23.56 -11.43 8.28
N ALA A 127 23.55 -10.11 8.04
CA ALA A 127 24.60 -9.43 7.27
C ALA A 127 25.95 -9.37 8.02
N ILE A 128 25.91 -9.10 9.33
CA ILE A 128 27.11 -9.05 10.18
C ILE A 128 27.73 -10.44 10.33
N GLU A 129 26.92 -11.48 10.50
CA GLU A 129 27.42 -12.87 10.64
C GLU A 129 28.05 -13.42 9.34
N THR A 130 27.69 -12.85 8.18
CA THR A 130 28.27 -13.19 6.89
C THR A 130 29.64 -12.52 6.69
N ASP A 131 29.82 -11.29 7.15
CA ASP A 131 31.10 -10.54 7.05
C ASP A 131 32.18 -11.11 7.99
N THR A 132 31.79 -11.57 9.19
CA THR A 132 32.72 -12.22 10.12
C THR A 132 33.26 -13.54 9.56
N ARG A 133 32.43 -14.33 8.86
CA ARG A 133 32.86 -15.60 8.25
C ARG A 133 33.78 -15.42 7.05
N ILE A 134 33.68 -14.31 6.30
CA ILE A 134 34.60 -14.01 5.18
C ILE A 134 35.95 -13.50 5.71
N THR A 135 35.94 -12.78 6.83
CA THR A 135 37.17 -12.28 7.47
C THR A 135 37.95 -13.42 8.13
N GLU A 136 37.26 -14.42 8.70
CA GLU A 136 37.88 -15.63 9.25
C GLU A 136 38.35 -16.61 8.16
N ALA A 137 37.68 -16.66 7.01
CA ALA A 137 38.06 -17.56 5.90
C ALA A 137 39.18 -17.01 5.00
N SER A 138 39.57 -15.74 5.13
CA SER A 138 40.62 -15.12 4.28
C SER A 138 42.02 -15.16 4.89
N GLY A 139 42.17 -15.66 6.12
CA GLY A 139 43.46 -15.91 6.74
C GLY A 139 43.72 -17.40 6.92
N VAL A 140 44.33 -18.06 5.92
CA VAL A 140 45.30 -19.18 6.01
C VAL A 140 45.37 -19.97 4.68
N THR A 141 46.52 -19.82 4.03
CA THR A 141 47.28 -20.68 3.06
C THR A 141 46.63 -21.45 1.90
N LYS A 142 47.30 -21.27 0.75
CA LYS A 142 47.39 -22.09 -0.47
C LYS A 142 47.27 -23.61 -0.23
N ASP A 143 46.44 -24.29 -1.05
CA ASP A 143 46.82 -25.34 -2.00
C ASP A 143 45.55 -25.97 -2.63
N ALA A 144 45.56 -26.17 -3.95
CA ALA A 144 44.55 -26.94 -4.69
C ALA A 144 44.84 -28.45 -4.51
N PRO A 145 43.87 -29.40 -4.63
CA PRO A 145 43.21 -29.67 -5.92
C PRO A 145 41.72 -30.07 -5.90
N GLU A 146 41.11 -29.84 -7.06
CA GLU A 146 39.96 -30.48 -7.71
C GLU A 146 39.33 -31.76 -7.08
N LYS A 147 38.01 -31.72 -6.83
CA LYS A 147 37.14 -32.92 -6.90
C LYS A 147 35.65 -32.58 -7.05
N ASN A 148 35.04 -33.01 -8.16
CA ASN A 148 33.60 -33.12 -8.35
C ASN A 148 32.96 -34.02 -7.27
N PRO A 149 31.74 -33.70 -6.78
CA PRO A 149 30.73 -34.76 -6.76
C PRO A 149 29.27 -34.30 -7.03
N LYS A 150 28.68 -34.96 -8.03
CA LYS A 150 27.39 -35.69 -7.99
C LYS A 150 26.14 -34.96 -7.47
N LEU A 151 25.28 -34.57 -8.43
CA LEU A 151 23.84 -34.33 -8.25
C LEU A 151 23.14 -35.58 -7.68
N PRO A 152 22.29 -35.44 -6.65
CA PRO A 152 21.19 -36.37 -6.43
C PRO A 152 19.95 -35.89 -7.20
N ALA A 153 19.50 -36.74 -8.12
CA ALA A 153 18.19 -36.63 -8.74
C ALA A 153 17.10 -36.77 -7.67
N VAL A 154 16.20 -35.79 -7.58
CA VAL A 154 14.99 -35.85 -6.75
C VAL A 154 13.78 -35.97 -7.69
N PRO A 155 12.87 -36.93 -7.47
CA PRO A 155 11.94 -37.43 -8.48
C PRO A 155 10.75 -36.49 -8.73
N VAL A 156 10.55 -36.22 -10.02
CA VAL A 156 9.30 -36.26 -10.78
C VAL A 156 7.97 -36.40 -9.99
N LEU A 157 7.52 -35.29 -9.39
CA LEU A 157 6.11 -35.00 -9.06
C LEU A 157 5.79 -33.55 -9.51
N LEU A 158 6.13 -33.24 -10.76
CA LEU A 158 6.42 -31.87 -11.22
C LEU A 158 5.39 -31.27 -12.18
N LEU A 159 4.21 -31.86 -12.39
CA LEU A 159 3.34 -31.42 -13.51
C LEU A 159 2.06 -30.66 -13.15
N GLU A 160 1.44 -30.84 -11.98
CA GLU A 160 0.27 -30.01 -11.59
C GLU A 160 0.59 -28.91 -10.58
N TRP A 161 1.61 -29.10 -9.74
CA TRP A 161 2.04 -28.11 -8.75
C TRP A 161 2.80 -26.93 -9.35
N LYS A 162 3.14 -26.95 -10.65
CA LYS A 162 3.76 -25.80 -11.33
C LYS A 162 2.82 -24.59 -11.36
N ARG A 163 1.50 -24.77 -11.60
CA ARG A 163 0.57 -23.63 -11.69
C ARG A 163 0.34 -22.94 -10.35
N LEU A 164 0.18 -23.70 -9.26
CA LEU A 164 0.04 -23.15 -7.90
C LEU A 164 1.39 -22.69 -7.32
N GLY A 165 2.48 -23.38 -7.65
CA GLY A 165 3.83 -22.97 -7.31
C GLY A 165 4.20 -21.61 -7.91
N ILE A 166 3.77 -21.33 -9.15
CA ILE A 166 3.90 -20.02 -9.79
C ILE A 166 3.11 -18.97 -9.00
N VAL A 167 1.85 -19.19 -8.65
CA VAL A 167 1.04 -18.22 -7.87
C VAL A 167 1.66 -17.93 -6.49
N ILE A 168 2.09 -18.96 -5.77
CA ILE A 168 2.71 -18.84 -4.44
C ILE A 168 4.08 -18.16 -4.53
N GLN A 169 4.87 -18.45 -5.58
CA GLN A 169 6.18 -17.84 -5.79
C GLN A 169 6.08 -16.38 -6.25
N ILE A 170 5.01 -16.00 -6.96
CA ILE A 170 4.75 -14.62 -7.33
C ILE A 170 4.25 -13.80 -6.12
N LEU A 171 3.48 -14.39 -5.19
CA LEU A 171 3.16 -13.75 -3.90
C LEU A 171 4.41 -13.48 -3.04
N ARG A 172 5.51 -14.23 -3.25
CA ARG A 172 6.78 -14.04 -2.53
C ARG A 172 7.60 -12.86 -3.06
N THR A 173 7.37 -12.42 -4.31
CA THR A 173 8.00 -11.24 -4.91
C THR A 173 7.03 -10.52 -5.87
N PRO A 174 6.01 -9.79 -5.35
CA PRO A 174 5.03 -9.08 -6.19
C PRO A 174 5.67 -7.97 -7.05
N GLN A 175 6.92 -7.60 -6.75
CA GLN A 175 7.67 -6.58 -7.48
C GLN A 175 8.32 -7.05 -8.79
N ILE A 176 8.10 -8.31 -9.17
CA ILE A 176 8.53 -8.88 -10.46
C ILE A 176 7.35 -9.69 -11.01
N ALA A 177 6.33 -9.01 -11.53
CA ALA A 177 5.15 -9.62 -12.15
C ALA A 177 5.40 -10.07 -13.60
N ASP A 178 6.55 -9.75 -14.18
CA ASP A 178 7.01 -10.27 -15.47
C ASP A 178 7.56 -11.69 -15.25
N VAL A 179 6.66 -12.68 -15.32
CA VAL A 179 6.92 -14.10 -14.99
C VAL A 179 7.64 -14.78 -16.14
N ASP A 180 7.27 -14.43 -17.36
CA ASP A 180 7.81 -15.01 -18.59
C ASP A 180 9.04 -14.27 -19.14
N ARG A 181 9.45 -13.15 -18.51
CA ARG A 181 10.57 -12.29 -18.91
C ARG A 181 10.42 -11.79 -20.35
N SER A 182 9.20 -11.65 -20.83
CA SER A 182 8.90 -11.13 -22.17
C SER A 182 9.18 -9.64 -22.30
N GLY A 183 9.29 -8.93 -21.18
CA GLY A 183 9.41 -7.46 -21.16
C GLY A 183 8.09 -6.75 -21.46
N ILE A 184 6.97 -7.49 -21.55
CA ILE A 184 5.62 -6.96 -21.75
C ILE A 184 4.69 -7.61 -20.73
N ILE A 185 4.02 -6.81 -19.89
CA ILE A 185 3.09 -7.37 -18.89
C ILE A 185 1.79 -7.80 -19.57
N THR A 186 1.55 -9.11 -19.62
CA THR A 186 0.34 -9.73 -20.14
C THR A 186 -0.87 -9.47 -19.23
N ALA A 187 -2.10 -9.69 -19.72
CA ALA A 187 -3.32 -9.44 -18.95
C ALA A 187 -3.40 -10.27 -17.66
N SER A 188 -2.92 -11.51 -17.67
CA SER A 188 -2.89 -12.39 -16.49
C SER A 188 -1.86 -11.93 -15.44
N GLU A 189 -0.69 -11.47 -15.89
CA GLU A 189 0.33 -10.91 -15.00
C GLU A 189 -0.11 -9.57 -14.41
N ALA A 190 -0.81 -8.76 -15.21
CA ALA A 190 -1.43 -7.52 -14.78
C ALA A 190 -2.52 -7.77 -13.73
N LEU A 191 -3.35 -8.80 -13.91
CA LEU A 191 -4.36 -9.19 -12.91
C LEU A 191 -3.70 -9.56 -11.58
N LEU A 192 -2.65 -10.35 -11.62
CA LEU A 192 -1.93 -10.73 -10.40
C LEU A 192 -1.29 -9.52 -9.74
N LEU A 193 -0.57 -8.70 -10.52
CA LEU A 193 0.03 -7.46 -10.02
C LEU A 193 -1.04 -6.54 -9.40
N GLY A 194 -2.19 -6.42 -10.05
CA GLY A 194 -3.34 -5.69 -9.56
C GLY A 194 -3.80 -6.20 -8.21
N ILE A 195 -3.99 -7.50 -8.04
CA ILE A 195 -4.40 -8.09 -6.74
C ILE A 195 -3.36 -7.77 -5.66
N ALA A 196 -2.08 -7.95 -5.95
CA ALA A 196 -1.00 -7.67 -4.99
C ALA A 196 -0.99 -6.19 -4.55
N LEU A 197 -1.23 -5.29 -5.49
CA LEU A 197 -1.28 -3.84 -5.30
C LEU A 197 -2.67 -3.31 -4.86
N SER A 198 -3.64 -4.20 -4.64
CA SER A 198 -4.96 -3.81 -4.16
C SER A 198 -5.12 -4.09 -2.67
N ILE A 199 -4.36 -5.03 -2.12
CA ILE A 199 -4.45 -5.45 -0.72
C ILE A 199 -4.06 -4.31 0.23
N ASP A 200 -3.13 -3.45 -0.15
CA ASP A 200 -2.77 -2.25 0.61
C ASP A 200 -3.88 -1.18 0.55
N SER A 201 -4.53 -1.04 -0.60
CA SER A 201 -5.70 -0.16 -0.78
C SER A 201 -6.95 -0.63 -0.02
N PHE A 202 -7.03 -1.92 0.36
CA PHE A 202 -8.16 -2.47 1.12
C PHE A 202 -8.34 -1.76 2.47
N GLY A 203 -7.25 -1.55 3.23
CA GLY A 203 -7.31 -0.84 4.51
C GLY A 203 -7.77 0.61 4.35
N ALA A 204 -7.34 1.26 3.27
CA ALA A 204 -7.76 2.62 2.94
C ALA A 204 -9.27 2.69 2.60
N GLY A 205 -9.82 1.69 1.91
CA GLY A 205 -11.26 1.56 1.65
C GLY A 205 -12.08 1.40 2.93
N LEU A 206 -11.62 0.58 3.88
CA LEU A 206 -12.25 0.43 5.20
C LEU A 206 -12.28 1.78 5.94
N GLY A 207 -11.14 2.48 5.98
CA GLY A 207 -11.05 3.81 6.60
C GLY A 207 -11.95 4.85 5.92
N ALA A 208 -12.01 4.85 4.59
CA ALA A 208 -12.86 5.74 3.81
C ALA A 208 -14.36 5.56 4.11
N ALA A 209 -14.79 4.31 4.31
CA ALA A 209 -16.17 4.02 4.71
C ALA A 209 -16.51 4.57 6.09
N MET A 210 -15.57 4.52 7.04
CA MET A 210 -15.77 5.06 8.39
C MET A 210 -15.84 6.59 8.43
N VAL A 211 -15.16 7.27 7.50
CA VAL A 211 -15.27 8.72 7.31
C VAL A 211 -16.61 9.11 6.64
N GLY A 212 -17.35 8.13 6.10
CA GLY A 212 -18.62 8.36 5.42
C GLY A 212 -18.46 8.83 3.97
N LEU A 213 -17.32 8.53 3.32
CA LEU A 213 -17.13 8.86 1.91
C LEU A 213 -18.05 8.00 1.02
N PRO A 214 -18.59 8.57 -0.07
CA PRO A 214 -19.48 7.84 -0.99
C PRO A 214 -18.73 6.69 -1.69
N PRO A 215 -19.14 5.41 -1.54
CA PRO A 215 -18.36 4.26 -2.01
C PRO A 215 -18.08 4.24 -3.51
N LEU A 216 -19.08 4.54 -4.33
CA LEU A 216 -18.96 4.49 -5.79
C LEU A 216 -17.99 5.54 -6.32
N TRP A 217 -18.12 6.80 -5.87
CA TRP A 217 -17.25 7.89 -6.29
C TRP A 217 -15.81 7.69 -5.83
N THR A 218 -15.64 7.21 -4.59
CA THR A 218 -14.31 6.95 -4.02
C THR A 218 -13.57 5.85 -4.81
N ALA A 219 -14.26 4.75 -5.14
CA ALA A 219 -13.72 3.68 -5.96
C ALA A 219 -13.35 4.14 -7.38
N LEU A 220 -14.20 4.93 -8.04
CA LEU A 220 -13.94 5.46 -9.39
C LEU A 220 -12.73 6.40 -9.43
N VAL A 221 -12.61 7.28 -8.44
CA VAL A 221 -11.48 8.22 -8.38
C VAL A 221 -10.19 7.48 -8.05
N ILE A 222 -10.20 6.53 -7.10
CA ILE A 222 -8.99 5.73 -6.79
C ILE A 222 -8.59 4.87 -7.99
N SER A 223 -9.55 4.23 -8.66
CA SER A 223 -9.28 3.45 -9.88
C SER A 223 -8.63 4.31 -10.96
N SER A 224 -9.21 5.48 -11.25
CA SER A 224 -8.68 6.39 -12.26
C SER A 224 -7.31 6.95 -11.88
N THR A 225 -7.12 7.33 -10.61
CA THR A 225 -5.87 7.91 -10.11
C THR A 225 -4.75 6.88 -10.06
N SER A 226 -5.02 5.65 -9.64
CA SER A 226 -4.05 4.56 -9.62
C SER A 226 -3.54 4.22 -11.02
N GLY A 227 -4.45 4.13 -12.01
CA GLY A 227 -4.05 3.96 -13.42
C GLY A 227 -3.18 5.11 -13.93
N LEU A 228 -3.54 6.36 -13.59
CA LEU A 228 -2.76 7.55 -13.96
C LEU A 228 -1.37 7.58 -13.29
N PHE A 229 -1.29 7.20 -12.01
CA PHE A 229 -0.05 7.14 -11.24
C PHE A 229 0.87 6.03 -11.74
N LEU A 230 0.33 4.87 -12.09
CA LEU A 230 1.08 3.80 -12.71
C LEU A 230 1.67 4.25 -14.07
N LEU A 231 0.86 4.92 -14.90
CA LEU A 231 1.30 5.50 -16.17
C LEU A 231 2.38 6.57 -15.98
N ALA A 232 2.17 7.50 -15.05
CA ALA A 232 3.11 8.56 -14.73
C ALA A 232 4.43 7.99 -14.21
N GLY A 233 4.37 7.03 -13.29
CA GLY A 233 5.51 6.31 -12.75
C GLY A 233 6.30 5.60 -13.84
N MET A 234 5.62 4.89 -14.75
CA MET A 234 6.28 4.26 -15.90
C MET A 234 6.96 5.27 -16.81
N ARG A 235 6.29 6.36 -17.19
CA ARG A 235 6.89 7.39 -18.06
C ARG A 235 8.12 8.00 -17.41
N LEU A 236 8.04 8.28 -16.11
CA LEU A 236 9.15 8.80 -15.32
C LEU A 236 10.31 7.78 -15.26
N GLY A 237 10.00 6.51 -15.00
CA GLY A 237 10.95 5.41 -15.01
C GLY A 237 11.64 5.27 -16.37
N PHE A 238 10.90 5.22 -17.47
CA PHE A 238 11.46 5.14 -18.82
C PHE A 238 12.34 6.34 -19.17
N ARG A 239 11.92 7.56 -18.78
CA ARG A 239 12.68 8.79 -19.03
C ARG A 239 14.02 8.76 -18.31
N PHE A 240 14.02 8.33 -17.06
CA PHE A 240 15.24 8.30 -16.27
C PHE A 240 16.06 7.01 -16.49
N ALA A 241 15.50 5.94 -17.07
CA ALA A 241 16.20 4.66 -17.28
C ALA A 241 17.50 4.79 -18.10
N ALA A 242 17.71 5.88 -18.83
CA ALA A 242 18.96 6.18 -19.55
C ALA A 242 20.03 6.85 -18.67
N TRP A 243 19.67 7.36 -17.49
CA TRP A 243 20.57 8.08 -16.61
C TRP A 243 21.26 7.12 -15.63
N ARG A 244 22.60 7.06 -15.69
CA ARG A 244 23.45 6.17 -14.88
C ARG A 244 23.29 6.32 -13.35
N GLY A 245 22.70 7.43 -12.89
CA GLY A 245 22.44 7.71 -11.47
C GLY A 245 21.33 6.87 -10.82
N MET A 246 20.59 6.06 -11.58
CA MET A 246 19.42 5.33 -11.07
C MET A 246 19.72 4.27 -10.00
N ARG A 247 20.94 3.72 -9.95
CA ARG A 247 21.32 2.79 -8.87
C ARG A 247 21.26 3.46 -7.50
N ALA A 248 21.34 4.79 -7.42
CA ALA A 248 21.13 5.55 -6.19
C ALA A 248 19.65 5.67 -5.79
N LEU A 249 18.71 5.60 -6.75
CA LEU A 249 17.26 5.63 -6.48
C LEU A 249 16.74 4.32 -5.90
N SER A 250 17.38 3.17 -6.19
CA SER A 250 17.12 1.91 -5.48
C SER A 250 17.55 1.94 -4.00
N VAL A 251 18.38 2.91 -3.60
CA VAL A 251 18.77 3.15 -2.19
C VAL A 251 17.72 3.99 -1.46
N LEU A 252 16.82 4.65 -2.18
CA LEU A 252 15.85 5.61 -1.63
C LEU A 252 14.85 4.98 -0.64
N PRO A 253 14.28 3.77 -0.87
CA PRO A 253 13.46 3.11 0.15
C PRO A 253 14.24 2.79 1.43
N GLY A 254 15.52 2.41 1.30
CA GLY A 254 16.41 2.17 2.44
C GLY A 254 16.75 3.45 3.20
N LEU A 255 16.99 4.55 2.48
CA LEU A 255 17.22 5.88 3.06
C LEU A 255 15.97 6.43 3.75
N MET A 256 14.78 6.25 3.15
CA MET A 256 13.49 6.63 3.77
C MET A 256 13.25 5.86 5.07
N LEU A 257 13.61 4.58 5.12
CA LEU A 257 13.54 3.79 6.36
C LEU A 257 14.52 4.29 7.43
N ILE A 258 15.73 4.70 7.02
CA ILE A 258 16.74 5.26 7.93
C ILE A 258 16.27 6.61 8.47
N ILE A 259 15.77 7.51 7.62
CA ILE A 259 15.26 8.83 8.00
C ILE A 259 14.03 8.71 8.90
N MET A 260 13.07 7.85 8.55
CA MET A 260 11.89 7.61 9.39
C MET A 260 12.28 6.99 10.74
N GLY A 261 13.28 6.10 10.76
CA GLY A 261 13.83 5.54 11.99
C GLY A 261 14.52 6.57 12.88
N CYS A 262 15.32 7.48 12.29
CA CYS A 262 15.98 8.57 13.00
C CYS A 262 14.98 9.62 13.53
N LEU A 263 13.97 9.99 12.75
CA LEU A 263 12.91 10.94 13.16
C LEU A 263 12.03 10.42 14.28
N ARG A 264 12.02 9.11 14.54
CA ARG A 264 11.28 8.50 15.66
C ARG A 264 12.11 8.34 16.93
N LEU A 265 13.43 8.52 16.84
CA LEU A 265 14.37 8.44 17.96
C LEU A 265 14.70 9.80 18.57
N LEU A 266 14.26 10.88 17.92
CA LEU A 266 14.44 12.28 18.31
C LEU A 266 13.09 12.84 18.74
#